data_AF-A0A1H3MYJ8-F1
#
_entry.id   AF-A0A1H3MYJ8-F1
#
_cell.length_a   1.000
_cell.length_b   1.000
_cell.length_c   1.000
_cell.angle_alpha   90.00
_cell.angle_beta   90.00
_cell.angle_gamma   90.00
#
_symmetry.space_group_name_H-M   'P 1'
#
loop_
_entity.id
_entity.type
_entity.pdbx_description
1 polymer ?
#
loop_
_entity_poly.entity_id
_entity_poly.type
_entity_poly.pdbx_seq_one_letter_code
_entity_poly.pdbx_strand_id
1 'polypeptide(L)' 'MATAWGVKENVDLAHAEAVQAYVRGLTDTEIQMEDGPKVTFLKGDVKIKPDQAILIYRYVIK' A
#
# COMPACT_ATOMS: atom_id res chain seq x y z
N MET A 1 19.94 5.11 -5.84
CA MET A 1 18.56 5.53 -5.53
C MET A 1 17.78 4.26 -5.27
N ALA A 2 17.42 3.99 -4.01
CA ALA A 2 16.82 2.71 -3.63
C ALA A 2 15.48 2.53 -4.36
N THR A 3 15.40 1.49 -5.16
CA THR A 3 14.26 1.12 -5.99
C THR A 3 13.02 0.93 -5.12
N ALA A 4 11.87 1.46 -5.52
CA ALA A 4 10.61 1.38 -4.78
C ALA A 4 10.32 -0.05 -4.27
N TRP A 5 10.22 -0.23 -2.94
CA TRP A 5 9.87 -1.53 -2.36
C TRP A 5 8.39 -1.78 -2.65
N GLY A 6 8.14 -2.70 -3.57
CA GLY A 6 6.80 -3.21 -3.84
C GLY A 6 6.42 -4.18 -2.73
N VAL A 7 5.70 -3.70 -1.72
CA VAL A 7 5.22 -4.53 -0.62
C VAL A 7 3.95 -5.26 -1.07
N LYS A 8 3.82 -6.51 -0.60
CA LYS A 8 2.64 -7.35 -0.84
C LYS A 8 2.18 -7.91 0.49
N GLU A 9 0.95 -7.64 0.85
CA GLU A 9 0.32 -8.16 2.06
C GLU A 9 -1.00 -8.83 1.75
N ASN A 10 -1.34 -9.85 2.54
CA ASN A 10 -2.63 -10.50 2.44
C ASN A 10 -3.67 -9.65 3.19
N VAL A 11 -4.82 -9.46 2.56
CA VAL A 11 -5.97 -8.78 3.13
C VAL A 11 -7.12 -9.77 3.16
N ASP A 12 -7.93 -9.68 4.20
CA ASP A 12 -9.20 -10.40 4.24
C ASP A 12 -10.08 -9.97 3.06
N LEU A 13 -10.69 -10.95 2.37
CA LEU A 13 -11.62 -10.71 1.27
C LEU A 13 -12.78 -9.80 1.70
N ALA A 14 -13.24 -9.92 2.95
CA ALA A 14 -14.32 -9.10 3.50
C ALA A 14 -13.97 -7.60 3.56
N HIS A 15 -12.68 -7.27 3.57
CA HIS A 15 -12.19 -5.89 3.67
C HIS A 15 -11.48 -5.41 2.40
N ALA A 16 -11.40 -6.24 1.36
CA ALA A 16 -10.62 -5.96 0.15
C ALA A 16 -11.04 -4.65 -0.55
N GLU A 17 -12.34 -4.41 -0.71
CA GLU A 17 -12.85 -3.18 -1.36
C GLU A 17 -12.58 -1.92 -0.53
N ALA A 18 -12.79 -1.99 0.79
CA ALA A 18 -12.53 -0.88 1.70
C ALA A 18 -11.05 -0.52 1.72
N VAL A 19 -10.18 -1.52 1.81
CA VAL A 19 -8.72 -1.35 1.74
C VAL A 19 -8.32 -0.78 0.39
N GLN A 20 -8.90 -1.27 -0.72
CA GLN A 20 -8.62 -0.75 -2.06
C GLN A 20 -8.95 0.75 -2.20
N ALA A 21 -10.13 1.16 -1.74
CA ALA A 21 -10.54 2.56 -1.77
C ALA A 21 -9.61 3.44 -0.93
N TYR A 22 -9.28 2.97 0.27
CA TYR A 22 -8.37 3.66 1.19
C TYR A 22 -6.97 3.86 0.58
N VAL A 23 -6.33 2.79 0.09
CA VAL A 23 -4.95 2.88 -0.42
C VAL A 23 -4.84 3.66 -1.72
N ARG A 24 -5.91 3.71 -2.53
CA ARG A 24 -5.96 4.58 -3.71
C ARG A 24 -5.98 6.06 -3.32
N GLY A 25 -6.67 6.41 -2.23
CA GLY A 25 -6.69 7.77 -1.67
C GLY A 25 -5.37 8.21 -1.04
N LEU A 26 -4.49 7.27 -0.69
CA LEU A 26 -3.17 7.55 -0.12
C LEU A 26 -2.09 7.82 -1.18
N THR A 27 -2.42 7.76 -2.47
CA THR A 27 -1.48 8.04 -3.57
C THR A 27 -0.89 9.46 -3.42
N ASP A 28 0.43 9.57 -3.50
CA ASP A 28 1.24 10.79 -3.34
C ASP A 28 1.17 11.45 -1.95
N THR A 29 0.69 10.73 -0.93
CA THR A 29 0.70 11.23 0.45
C THR A 29 2.03 10.98 1.15
N GLU A 30 2.44 11.91 2.01
CA GLU A 30 3.61 11.74 2.88
C GLU A 30 3.16 11.15 4.22
N ILE A 31 3.66 9.97 4.54
CA ILE A 31 3.37 9.23 5.78
C ILE A 31 4.62 9.29 6.66
N GLN A 32 4.45 9.82 7.87
CA GLN A 32 5.51 9.80 8.88
C GLN A 32 5.44 8.46 9.64
N MET A 33 6.47 7.63 9.48
CA MET A 33 6.60 6.38 10.24
C MET A 33 6.89 6.72 11.70
N GLU A 34 6.28 6.00 12.65
CA GLU A 34 6.48 6.24 14.09
C GLU A 34 7.95 6.07 14.51
N ASP A 35 8.66 5.12 13.89
CA ASP A 35 10.04 4.75 14.24
C ASP A 35 11.10 5.24 13.23
N GLY A 36 10.80 6.17 12.31
CA GLY A 36 11.77 6.47 11.26
C GLY A 36 11.43 7.55 10.21
N PRO A 37 11.98 7.41 8.99
CA PRO A 37 11.97 8.46 7.98
C PRO A 37 10.58 8.68 7.37
N LYS A 38 10.36 9.87 6.82
CA LYS A 38 9.15 10.19 6.06
C LYS A 38 9.15 9.39 4.76
N VAL A 39 8.06 8.69 4.51
CA VAL A 39 7.87 7.97 3.24
C VAL A 39 6.81 8.67 2.41
N THR A 40 7.06 8.77 1.10
CA THR A 40 6.04 9.17 0.14
C THR A 40 5.39 7.89 -0.40
N PHE A 41 4.09 7.73 -0.16
CA PHE A 41 3.31 6.64 -0.71
C PHE A 41 3.06 6.91 -2.19
N LEU A 42 3.58 6.07 -3.07
CA LEU A 42 3.53 6.31 -4.51
C LEU A 42 2.27 5.77 -5.14
N LYS A 43 1.92 4.52 -4.82
CA LYS A 43 0.76 3.84 -5.39
C LYS A 43 0.39 2.62 -4.55
N GLY A 44 -0.89 2.38 -4.38
CA GLY A 44 -1.44 1.17 -3.78
C GLY A 44 -2.62 0.64 -4.59
N ASP A 45 -2.77 -0.68 -4.65
CA ASP A 45 -3.97 -1.32 -5.16
C ASP A 45 -4.16 -2.69 -4.50
N VAL A 46 -5.39 -3.21 -4.52
CA VAL A 46 -5.69 -4.56 -4.02
C VAL A 46 -5.99 -5.46 -5.20
N LYS A 47 -5.24 -6.56 -5.31
CA LYS A 47 -5.50 -7.63 -6.26
C LYS A 47 -6.39 -8.68 -5.61
N ILE A 48 -7.65 -8.73 -6.03
CA ILE A 48 -8.62 -9.73 -5.57
C ILE A 48 -8.50 -10.99 -6.43
N LYS A 49 -8.43 -12.14 -5.77
CA LYS A 49 -8.50 -13.49 -6.34
C LYS A 49 -9.65 -14.27 -5.67
N PRO A 50 -10.07 -15.42 -6.21
CA PRO A 50 -11.19 -16.18 -5.67
C PRO A 50 -11.02 -16.60 -4.20
N ASP A 51 -9.78 -16.77 -3.75
CA ASP A 51 -9.38 -17.33 -2.46
C ASP A 51 -8.67 -16.32 -1.54
N GLN A 52 -8.27 -15.16 -2.05
CA GLN A 52 -7.44 -14.19 -1.31
C GLN A 52 -7.51 -12.79 -1.91
N ALA A 53 -7.33 -11.75 -1.09
CA ALA A 53 -7.01 -10.41 -1.55
C ALA A 53 -5.56 -10.07 -1.19
N ILE A 54 -4.84 -9.46 -2.12
CA ILE A 54 -3.43 -9.09 -1.94
C ILE A 54 -3.32 -7.58 -2.12
N LEU A 55 -3.01 -6.87 -1.04
CA LEU A 55 -2.62 -5.46 -1.09
C LEU A 55 -1.22 -5.37 -1.69
N ILE A 56 -1.06 -4.52 -2.71
CA ILE A 56 0.20 -4.25 -3.39
C ILE A 56 0.42 -2.75 -3.34
N TYR A 57 1.50 -2.30 -2.71
CA TYR A 57 1.82 -0.88 -2.66
C TYR A 57 3.31 -0.59 -2.85
N ARG A 58 3.60 0.67 -3.17
CA ARG A 58 4.95 1.19 -3.35
C ARG A 58 5.10 2.49 -2.59
N TYR A 59 6.26 2.65 -1.98
CA TYR A 59 6.67 3.88 -1.32
C TYR A 59 8.13 4.18 -1.63
N VAL A 60 8.51 5.43 -1.39
CA VAL A 60 9.91 5.88 -1.43
C VAL A 60 10.23 6.57 -0.10
N ILE A 61 11.42 6.29 0.42
CA ILE A 61 11.94 6.95 1.61
C ILE A 61 12.55 8.29 1.14
N LYS A 62 12.11 9.39 1.74
CA LYS A 62 12.71 10.72 1.55
C LYS A 62 13.77 11.01 2.60
#